data_AF-A0A2N7QA07-F1
#
_entry.id   AF-A0A2N7QA07-F1
#
_cell.length_a   1.000
_cell.length_b   1.000
_cell.length_c   1.000
_cell.angle_alpha   90.00
_cell.angle_beta   90.00
_cell.angle_gamma   90.00
#
_symmetry.space_group_name_H-M   'P 1'
#
loop_
_entity.id
_entity.type
_entity.pdbx_description
1 polymer ?
#
loop_
_entity_poly.entity_id
_entity_poly.type
_entity_poly.pdbx_seq_one_letter_code
_entity_poly.pdbx_strand_id
1 'polypeptide(L)' 'MQDEPLKGLVLDIQNKKAKVYLIDYNITGEVIGFKGNLNPGEEITVKVEKVNPHLEILRLKIV' A
#
# COMPACT_ATOMS: atom_id res chain seq x y z
N MET A 1 -3.56 -13.56 -9.17
CA MET A 1 -3.90 -12.68 -8.02
C MET A 1 -2.68 -12.15 -7.26
N GLN A 2 -1.73 -12.96 -6.78
CA GLN A 2 -0.67 -12.47 -5.87
C GLN A 2 0.42 -11.58 -6.53
N ASP A 3 0.50 -11.57 -7.87
CA ASP A 3 1.48 -10.79 -8.64
C ASP A 3 0.86 -9.68 -9.50
N GLU A 4 -0.46 -9.49 -9.44
CA GLU A 4 -1.10 -8.44 -10.23
C GLU A 4 -0.87 -7.08 -9.58
N PRO A 5 -0.38 -6.08 -10.33
CA PRO A 5 -0.24 -4.73 -9.84
C PRO A 5 -1.62 -4.13 -9.57
N LEU A 6 -1.78 -3.60 -8.37
CA LEU A 6 -2.97 -2.91 -7.89
C LEU A 6 -2.71 -1.41 -7.88
N LYS A 7 -3.73 -0.62 -8.22
CA LYS A 7 -3.70 0.83 -8.05
C LYS A 7 -4.05 1.19 -6.62
N GLY A 8 -3.29 2.12 -6.05
CA GLY A 8 -3.51 2.61 -4.71
C GLY A 8 -3.37 4.12 -4.61
N LEU A 9 -4.13 4.74 -3.72
CA LEU A 9 -4.03 6.15 -3.37
C LEU A 9 -3.32 6.29 -2.01
N VAL A 10 -2.25 7.07 -1.95
CA VAL A 10 -1.57 7.36 -0.68
C VAL A 10 -2.47 8.26 0.17
N LEU A 11 -2.88 7.79 1.34
CA LEU A 11 -3.72 8.55 2.27
C LEU A 11 -2.90 9.38 3.24
N ASP A 12 -1.87 8.76 3.83
CA ASP A 12 -1.06 9.37 4.89
C ASP A 12 0.32 8.71 4.94
N ILE A 13 1.31 9.44 5.47
CA ILE A 13 2.69 9.01 5.58
C ILE A 13 3.22 9.38 6.96
N GLN A 14 3.61 8.36 7.73
CA GLN A 14 4.21 8.53 9.06
C GLN A 14 5.42 7.62 9.19
N ASN A 15 6.55 8.13 9.68
CA ASN A 15 7.74 7.32 9.99
C ASN A 15 8.17 6.32 8.88
N LYS A 16 8.20 6.76 7.61
CA LYS A 16 8.50 5.92 6.42
C LYS A 16 7.53 4.75 6.18
N LYS A 17 6.30 4.88 6.70
CA LYS A 17 5.18 3.99 6.46
C LYS A 17 4.06 4.79 5.81
N ALA A 18 3.63 4.37 4.63
CA ALA A 18 2.54 4.99 3.90
C ALA A 18 1.29 4.12 4.01
N LYS A 19 0.16 4.73 4.37
CA LYS A 19 -1.16 4.12 4.30
C LYS A 19 -1.69 4.31 2.89
N VAL A 20 -2.08 3.22 2.24
CA VAL A 20 -2.48 3.20 0.83
C VAL A 20 -3.88 2.60 0.73
N TYR A 21 -4.77 3.30 0.04
CA TYR A 21 -6.13 2.86 -0.21
C TYR A 21 -6.23 2.20 -1.58
N LEU A 22 -6.67 0.94 -1.60
CA LEU A 22 -6.88 0.16 -2.82
C LEU A 22 -8.34 0.35 -3.27
N ILE A 23 -8.56 1.27 -4.20
CA ILE A 23 -9.89 1.79 -4.58
C ILE A 23 -10.81 0.66 -5.04
N ASP A 24 -10.31 -0.26 -5.87
CA ASP A 24 -11.09 -1.36 -6.45
C ASP A 24 -11.58 -2.38 -5.41
N TYR A 25 -10.96 -2.40 -4.23
CA TYR A 25 -11.22 -3.37 -3.18
C TYR A 25 -11.82 -2.73 -1.92
N ASN A 26 -11.87 -1.40 -1.85
CA ASN A 26 -12.30 -0.64 -0.68
C ASN A 26 -11.59 -1.07 0.63
N ILE A 27 -10.28 -1.32 0.53
CA ILE A 27 -9.43 -1.69 1.68
C ILE A 27 -8.18 -0.82 1.73
N THR A 28 -7.54 -0.78 2.90
CA THR A 28 -6.26 -0.10 3.07
C THR A 28 -5.14 -1.10 3.36
N GLY A 29 -3.96 -0.83 2.82
CA GLY A 29 -2.74 -1.53 3.15
C GLY A 29 -1.60 -0.56 3.48
N GLU A 30 -0.46 -1.13 3.80
CA GLU A 30 0.69 -0.39 4.31
C GLU A 30 1.91 -0.66 3.44
N VAL A 31 2.53 0.41 2.93
CA VAL A 31 3.85 0.34 2.30
C VAL A 31 4.89 0.80 3.31
N ILE A 32 5.90 -0.05 3.55
CA ILE A 32 6.96 0.22 4.54
C ILE A 32 8.31 0.24 3.81
N GLY A 33 9.14 1.23 4.11
CA GLY A 33 10.53 1.26 3.64
C GLY A 33 10.66 1.48 2.13
N PHE A 34 9.78 2.30 1.55
CA PHE A 34 9.85 2.70 0.15
C PHE A 34 11.08 3.59 -0.13
N LYS A 35 11.61 3.50 -1.36
CA LYS A 35 12.69 4.37 -1.86
C LYS A 35 12.06 5.56 -2.56
N GLY A 36 12.45 6.77 -2.17
CA GLY A 36 11.89 8.03 -2.71
C GLY A 36 10.91 8.70 -1.76
N ASN A 37 10.35 9.82 -2.21
CA ASN A 37 9.30 10.54 -1.50
C ASN A 37 7.95 10.12 -2.06
N LEU A 38 7.03 9.76 -1.18
CA LEU A 38 5.61 9.66 -1.49
C LEU A 38 4.92 10.91 -0.96
N ASN A 39 3.79 11.29 -1.55
CA ASN A 39 2.95 12.37 -1.04
C ASN A 39 1.52 11.88 -0.81
N PRO A 40 0.82 12.37 0.23
CA PRO A 40 -0.62 12.17 0.34
C PRO A 40 -1.35 12.67 -0.91
N GLY A 41 -2.31 11.88 -1.40
CA GLY A 41 -3.03 12.13 -2.65
C GLY A 41 -2.35 11.58 -3.91
N GLU A 42 -1.14 11.02 -3.79
CA GLU A 42 -0.43 10.41 -4.92
C GLU A 42 -1.01 9.04 -5.28
N GLU A 43 -1.23 8.79 -6.57
CA GLU A 43 -1.58 7.47 -7.09
C GLU A 43 -0.32 6.65 -7.35
N ILE A 44 -0.27 5.44 -6.79
CA ILE A 44 0.85 4.52 -6.90
C ILE A 44 0.40 3.15 -7.37
N THR A 45 1.34 2.41 -7.96
CA THR A 45 1.16 1.00 -8.30
C THR A 45 1.85 0.14 -7.27
N VAL A 46 1.12 -0.79 -6.68
CA VAL A 46 1.59 -1.66 -5.60
C VAL A 46 1.24 -3.11 -5.89
N LYS A 47 1.94 -4.03 -5.24
CA LYS A 47 1.56 -5.44 -5.19
C LYS A 47 1.49 -5.91 -3.75
N VAL A 48 0.75 -6.99 -3.53
CA VAL A 48 0.64 -7.61 -2.21
C VAL A 48 1.97 -8.26 -1.85
N GLU A 49 2.60 -7.82 -0.75
CA GLU A 49 3.85 -8.39 -0.25
C GLU A 49 3.57 -9.43 0.84
N LYS A 50 2.68 -9.13 1.79
CA LYS A 50 2.33 -10.02 2.89
C LYS A 50 0.91 -9.75 3.38
N VAL A 51 0.19 -10.81 3.71
CA VAL A 51 -1.14 -10.73 4.34
C VAL A 51 -1.09 -11.49 5.66
N ASN A 52 -1.57 -10.88 6.73
CA ASN A 52 -1.85 -11.56 8.00
C ASN A 52 -3.27 -11.20 8.47
N PRO A 53 -4.28 -12.03 8.13
CA PRO A 53 -5.68 -11.73 8.42
C PRO A 53 -5.98 -11.61 9.92
N HIS A 54 -5.35 -12.43 10.76
CA HIS A 54 -5.57 -12.42 12.21
C HIS A 54 -5.12 -11.12 12.89
N LEU A 55 -4.19 -10.39 12.27
CA LEU A 55 -3.70 -9.11 12.75
C LEU A 55 -4.23 -7.93 11.92
N GLU A 56 -5.10 -8.19 10.93
CA GLU A 56 -5.59 -7.21 9.96
C GLU A 56 -4.47 -6.46 9.21
N ILE A 57 -3.34 -7.14 8.98
CA ILE A 57 -2.18 -6.55 8.30
C ILE A 57 -2.20 -6.92 6.83
N LEU A 58 -2.29 -5.90 5.97
CA LEU A 58 -2.01 -5.99 4.53
C LEU A 58 -0.78 -5.16 4.20
N ARG A 59 0.34 -5.83 3.94
CA ARG A 59 1.59 -5.19 3.54
C ARG A 59 1.72 -5.17 2.02
N LEU A 60 2.02 -3.99 1.51
CA LEU A 60 2.12 -3.67 0.10
C LEU A 60 3.55 -3.29 -0.26
N LYS A 61 3.94 -3.54 -1.50
CA LYS A 61 5.22 -3.15 -2.06
C LYS A 61 5.01 -2.38 -3.35
N ILE A 62 5.66 -1.23 -3.49
CA ILE A 62 5.65 -0.46 -4.74
C ILE A 62 6.34 -1.28 -5.83
N VAL A 63 5.73 -1.31 -7.02
CA VAL A 63 6.26 -1.98 -8.21
C VAL A 63 7.36 -1.15 -8.85
#